data_AF-A0A7J2IUC8-F1
#
_entry.id   AF-A0A7J2IUC8-F1
#
_cell.length_a   1.000
_cell.length_b   1.000
_cell.length_c   1.000
_cell.angle_alpha   90.00
_cell.angle_beta   90.00
_cell.angle_gamma   90.00
#
_symmetry.space_group_name_H-M   'P 1'
#
loop_
_entity.id
_entity.type
_entity.pdbx_description
1 polymer ?
#
loop_
_entity_poly.entity_id
_entity_poly.type
_entity_poly.pdbx_seq_one_letter_code
_entity_poly.pdbx_strand_id
1 'polypeptide(L)' 'MPGRGPPKVEAYSFGEIIIDGKRYTSDVIIRPDGVLANWWRKEGHRLHMEDLDKALEVGPEVLVIGTGYSG' A
#
# COMPACT_ATOMS: atom_id res chain seq x y z
N MET A 1 -21.87 -8.51 10.90
CA MET A 1 -21.52 -7.82 9.65
C MET A 1 -20.63 -8.79 8.87
N PRO A 2 -20.96 -9.22 7.65
CA PRO A 2 -20.08 -10.13 6.91
C PRO A 2 -18.72 -9.45 6.75
N GLY A 3 -17.67 -10.15 7.19
CA GLY A 3 -16.31 -9.63 7.27
C GLY A 3 -15.83 -9.19 5.90
N ARG A 4 -15.36 -7.95 5.81
CA ARG A 4 -14.70 -7.46 4.60
C ARG A 4 -13.45 -8.33 4.41
N GLY A 5 -13.37 -9.03 3.28
CA GLY A 5 -12.16 -9.76 2.90
C GLY A 5 -10.96 -8.81 2.74
N PRO A 6 -9.76 -9.34 2.50
CA PRO A 6 -8.58 -8.51 2.27
C PRO A 6 -8.85 -7.51 1.12
N PRO A 7 -8.29 -6.29 1.18
CA PRO A 7 -8.51 -5.29 0.14
C PRO A 7 -8.15 -5.83 -1.24
N LYS A 8 -8.98 -5.52 -2.24
CA LYS A 8 -8.80 -5.98 -3.62
C LYS A 8 -8.36 -4.83 -4.52
N VAL A 9 -7.22 -4.98 -5.18
CA VAL A 9 -6.80 -4.09 -6.27
C VAL A 9 -7.65 -4.39 -7.50
N GLU A 10 -8.35 -3.38 -8.00
CA GLU A 10 -9.26 -3.48 -9.15
C GLU A 10 -8.60 -2.96 -10.44
N ALA A 11 -7.84 -1.87 -10.32
CA ALA A 11 -7.13 -1.26 -11.44
C ALA A 11 -5.87 -0.52 -10.97
N TYR A 12 -4.91 -0.41 -11.88
CA TYR A 12 -3.68 0.35 -11.71
C TYR A 12 -3.34 1.07 -13.01
N SER A 13 -2.95 2.35 -12.91
CA SER A 13 -2.36 3.13 -14.01
C SER A 13 -1.31 4.10 -13.47
N PHE A 14 -0.56 4.77 -14.34
CA PHE A 14 0.49 5.68 -13.90
C PHE A 14 -0.09 6.79 -13.01
N GLY A 15 0.35 6.83 -11.74
CA GLY A 15 -0.12 7.80 -10.73
C GLY A 15 -1.46 7.46 -10.09
N GLU A 16 -2.04 6.29 -10.34
CA GLU A 16 -3.36 5.92 -9.81
C GLU A 16 -3.51 4.43 -9.52
N ILE A 17 -4.15 4.11 -8.39
CA ILE A 17 -4.60 2.76 -8.04
C ILE A 17 -6.03 2.78 -7.49
N ILE A 18 -6.84 1.80 -7.88
CA ILE A 18 -8.21 1.61 -7.38
C ILE A 18 -8.25 0.35 -6.52
N ILE A 19 -8.62 0.51 -5.25
CA ILE A 19 -8.70 -0.57 -4.27
C ILE A 19 -10.07 -0.51 -3.58
N ASP A 20 -10.82 -1.61 -3.61
CA ASP A 20 -12.21 -1.68 -3.14
C ASP A 20 -13.08 -0.49 -3.62
N GLY A 21 -13.04 -0.17 -4.91
CA GLY A 21 -13.74 0.95 -5.52
C GLY A 21 -13.24 2.35 -5.14
N LYS A 22 -12.23 2.47 -4.25
CA LYS A 22 -11.66 3.76 -3.85
C LYS A 22 -10.40 4.08 -4.65
N ARG A 23 -10.36 5.29 -5.20
CA ARG A 23 -9.23 5.84 -5.96
C ARG A 23 -8.17 6.42 -5.02
N TYR A 24 -6.91 6.11 -5.30
CA TYR A 24 -5.74 6.66 -4.62
C TYR A 24 -4.76 7.18 -5.67
N THR A 25 -4.22 8.38 -5.44
CA THR A 25 -3.26 9.06 -6.33
C THR A 25 -1.91 9.31 -5.63
N SER A 26 -1.71 8.69 -4.47
CA SER A 26 -0.50 8.74 -3.65
C SER A 26 -0.15 7.33 -3.20
N ASP A 27 1.10 7.15 -2.73
CA ASP A 27 1.58 5.88 -2.24
C ASP A 27 0.69 5.36 -1.08
N VAL A 28 0.40 4.06 -1.10
CA VAL A 28 -0.46 3.37 -0.12
C VAL A 28 0.21 2.11 0.41
N ILE A 29 -0.16 1.71 1.63
CA ILE A 29 0.15 0.38 2.18
C ILE A 29 -1.12 -0.45 2.20
N ILE A 30 -1.10 -1.62 1.57
CA ILE A 30 -2.21 -2.58 1.56
C ILE A 30 -1.89 -3.67 2.57
N ARG A 31 -2.80 -3.87 3.53
CA ARG A 31 -2.70 -4.87 4.59
C ARG A 31 -3.95 -5.75 4.62
N PRO A 32 -3.92 -6.94 5.24
CA PRO A 32 -5.11 -7.79 5.35
C PRO A 32 -6.30 -7.11 6.06
N ASP A 33 -6.01 -6.14 6.95
CA ASP A 33 -7.00 -5.40 7.74
C ASP A 33 -7.46 -4.08 7.08
N GLY A 34 -6.85 -3.67 5.96
CA GLY A 34 -7.26 -2.45 5.24
C GLY A 34 -6.16 -1.78 4.43
N VAL A 35 -6.45 -0.57 3.96
CA VAL A 35 -5.53 0.26 3.17
C VAL A 35 -5.17 1.51 3.97
N LEU A 36 -3.87 1.72 4.20
CA LEU A 36 -3.34 2.96 4.76
C LEU A 36 -2.99 3.90 3.62
N ALA A 37 -3.72 5.01 3.54
CA ALA A 37 -3.48 6.08 2.58
C ALA A 37 -2.41 7.05 3.09
N ASN A 38 -1.88 7.90 2.19
CA ASN A 38 -0.96 8.99 2.52
C ASN A 38 0.30 8.48 3.23
N TRP A 39 0.86 7.39 2.72
CA TRP A 39 2.11 6.87 3.24
C TRP A 39 3.24 7.86 2.92
N TRP A 40 3.85 8.40 3.97
CA TRP A 40 4.95 9.36 3.86
C TRP A 40 6.26 8.68 4.18
N ARG A 41 7.24 8.89 3.30
CA ARG A 41 8.60 8.37 3.47
C ARG A 41 9.52 9.42 4.09
N LYS A 42 10.56 8.95 4.77
CA LYS A 42 11.66 9.77 5.29
C LYS A 42 12.41 10.50 4.18
N GLU A 43 12.65 9.82 3.07
CA GLU A 43 13.35 10.36 1.88
C GLU A 43 12.61 9.94 0.60
N GLY A 44 12.55 10.84 -0.39
CA GLY A 44 12.09 10.48 -1.73
C GLY A 44 13.06 9.50 -2.39
N HIS A 45 12.56 8.48 -3.08
CA HIS A 45 13.33 7.47 -3.84
C HIS A 45 14.14 6.45 -3.04
N ARG A 46 14.27 6.59 -1.73
CA ARG A 46 14.84 5.55 -0.85
C ARG A 46 13.75 5.00 0.05
N LEU A 47 13.76 3.70 0.26
CA LEU A 47 12.88 3.02 1.20
C LEU A 47 13.70 2.66 2.44
N HIS A 48 13.38 3.28 3.56
CA HIS A 48 14.02 2.99 4.85
C HIS A 48 13.17 2.04 5.67
N MET A 49 13.79 1.33 6.62
CA MET A 49 13.07 0.45 7.55
C MET A 49 11.99 1.20 8.33
N GLU A 50 12.26 2.45 8.74
CA GLU A 50 11.30 3.32 9.42
C GLU A 50 10.04 3.60 8.59
N ASP A 51 10.15 3.59 7.25
CA ASP A 51 8.98 3.80 6.37
C ASP A 51 8.06 2.56 6.39
N LEU A 52 8.59 1.40 6.76
CA LEU A 52 7.89 0.11 6.70
C LEU A 52 7.21 -0.27 8.02
N ASP A 53 7.40 0.48 9.10
CA ASP A 53 6.89 0.14 10.43
C ASP A 53 5.40 -0.24 10.39
N LYS A 54 4.57 0.58 9.74
CA LYS A 54 3.12 0.33 9.61
C LYS A 54 2.77 -0.91 8.78
N ALA A 55 3.63 -1.29 7.84
CA ALA A 55 3.46 -2.50 7.04
C ALA A 55 3.90 -3.74 7.83
N LEU A 56 4.93 -3.61 8.67
CA LEU A 56 5.50 -4.70 9.47
C LEU A 56 4.70 -4.97 10.77
N GLU A 57 3.93 -4.00 11.27
CA GLU A 57 3.04 -4.13 12.43
C GLU A 57 2.09 -5.35 12.36
N VAL A 58 1.66 -5.73 11.16
CA VAL A 58 0.76 -6.88 10.96
C VAL A 58 1.51 -8.22 10.87
N GLY A 59 2.83 -8.22 11.07
CA GLY A 59 3.68 -9.40 11.02
C GLY A 59 3.57 -10.18 9.71
N PRO A 60 3.73 -9.54 8.53
CA PRO A 60 3.56 -10.24 7.27
C PRO A 60 4.65 -11.28 7.05
N GLU A 61 4.27 -12.47 6.59
CA GLU A 61 5.24 -13.49 6.13
C GLU A 61 5.97 -13.04 4.86
N VAL A 62 5.30 -12.24 4.02
CA VAL A 62 5.82 -11.72 2.76
C VAL A 62 5.48 -10.24 2.65
N LEU A 63 6.49 -9.42 2.38
CA LEU A 63 6.35 -8.00 2.07
C LEU A 63 6.62 -7.77 0.58
N VAL A 64 5.64 -7.21 -0.14
CA VAL A 64 5.77 -6.84 -1.55
C VAL A 64 5.91 -5.33 -1.66
N ILE A 65 6.98 -4.87 -2.31
CA ILE A 65 7.23 -3.45 -2.57
C ILE A 65 6.97 -3.16 -4.04
N GLY A 66 5.96 -2.32 -4.32
CA GLY A 66 5.78 -1.75 -5.65
C GLY A 66 6.67 -0.52 -5.81
N THR A 67 7.64 -0.55 -6.74
CA THR A 67 8.57 0.56 -6.97
C THR A 67 8.04 1.60 -7.97
N GLY A 68 6.75 1.50 -8.32
CA GLY A 68 6.09 2.37 -9.29
C GLY A 68 6.37 1.96 -10.74
N TYR A 69 5.98 2.83 -11.67
CA TYR A 69 6.03 2.53 -13.10
C TYR A 69 7.45 2.40 -13.66
N SER A 70 8.40 3.15 -13.12
CA SER A 70 9.75 3.28 -13.68
C SER A 70 10.80 2.35 -13.05
N GLY A 71 10.41 1.47 -12.12
CA GLY A 71 11.33 0.53 -11.49
C GLY A 71 12.25 1.19 -10.47
#